data_AF-A0A2A5BTQ2-F1
#
_entry.id   AF-A0A2A5BTQ2-F1
#
_cell.length_a   1.000
_cell.length_b   1.000
_cell.length_c   1.000
_cell.angle_alpha   90.00
_cell.angle_beta   90.00
_cell.angle_gamma   90.00
#
_symmetry.space_group_name_H-M   'P 1'
#
loop_
_entity.id
_entity.type
_entity.pdbx_description
1 polymer ?
#
loop_
_entity_poly.entity_id
_entity_poly.type
_entity_poly.pdbx_seq_one_letter_code
_entity_poly.pdbx_strand_id
1 'polypeptide(L)'
;MGFDYSRPKLLPAYAPHLNAIERLWGVMHKYVTHNSFYSTYKQFAEAILAFFSRTVPKEWPQFRDTVTDNFRIISFKNFRVLE
;
A
#
# COMPACT_ATOMS: atom_id res chain seq x y z
N MET A 1 -9.27 11.11 14.87
CA MET A 1 -8.56 12.11 14.05
C MET A 1 -9.12 11.98 12.64
N GLY A 2 -10.09 12.81 12.29
CA GLY A 2 -10.84 12.70 11.03
C GLY A 2 -10.02 13.27 9.88
N PHE A 3 -9.88 12.50 8.80
CA PHE A 3 -9.30 13.01 7.56
C PHE A 3 -10.24 14.07 6.97
N ASP A 4 -9.76 15.29 6.80
CA ASP A 4 -10.48 16.34 6.07
C ASP A 4 -10.38 16.04 4.56
N TYR A 5 -11.46 15.54 3.96
CA TYR A 5 -11.54 15.23 2.54
C TYR A 5 -11.78 16.48 1.66
N SER A 6 -11.86 17.67 2.25
CA SER A 6 -12.17 18.91 1.54
C SER A 6 -10.96 19.49 0.80
N ARG A 7 -9.75 18.98 1.06
CA ARG A 7 -8.51 19.47 0.43
C ARG A 7 -7.73 18.34 -0.24
N PRO A 8 -7.28 18.54 -1.50
CA PRO A 8 -6.44 17.57 -2.16
C PRO A 8 -5.10 17.46 -1.45
N LYS A 9 -4.66 16.22 -1.26
CA LYS A 9 -3.40 15.93 -0.62
C LYS A 9 -2.25 16.11 -1.60
N LEU A 10 -1.34 17.04 -1.29
CA LEU A 10 -0.17 17.32 -2.11
C LEU A 10 0.90 16.26 -1.82
N LEU A 11 1.32 15.55 -2.88
CA LEU A 11 2.44 14.63 -2.84
C LEU A 11 3.59 15.22 -3.67
N PRO A 12 4.85 15.13 -3.19
CA PRO A 12 5.99 15.53 -4.00
C PRO A 12 6.10 14.63 -5.24
N ALA A 13 6.58 15.20 -6.35
CA ALA A 13 6.80 14.45 -7.58
C ALA A 13 7.73 13.26 -7.32
N TYR A 14 7.44 12.12 -7.95
CA TYR A 14 8.25 10.89 -7.86
C TYR A 14 8.49 10.38 -6.43
N ALA A 15 7.52 10.55 -5.53
CA ALA A 15 7.56 10.02 -4.17
C ALA A 15 6.62 8.82 -3.95
N PRO A 16 6.86 7.68 -4.63
CA PRO A 16 5.99 6.50 -4.59
C PRO A 16 5.81 5.97 -3.16
N HIS A 17 6.87 6.07 -2.35
CA HIS A 17 6.89 5.63 -0.96
C HIS A 17 6.07 6.52 -0.02
N LEU A 18 5.61 7.70 -0.45
CA LEU A 18 4.68 8.54 0.31
C LEU A 18 3.23 8.38 -0.16
N ASN A 19 3.02 7.59 -1.22
CA ASN A 19 1.71 7.35 -1.79
C ASN A 19 1.08 6.08 -1.21
N ALA A 20 -0.02 6.24 -0.48
CA ALA A 20 -0.71 5.13 0.17
C ALA A 20 -1.26 4.10 -0.84
N ILE A 21 -1.71 4.54 -2.04
CA ILE A 21 -2.23 3.60 -3.05
C ILE A 21 -1.13 2.71 -3.62
N GLU A 22 0.08 3.24 -3.82
CA GLU A 22 1.20 2.45 -4.33
C GLU A 22 1.71 1.44 -3.30
N ARG A 23 1.65 1.80 -2.02
CA ARG A 23 1.92 0.85 -0.93
C ARG A 23 0.86 -0.26 -0.89
N LEU A 24 -0.42 0.07 -1.12
CA LEU A 24 -1.48 -0.93 -1.24
C LEU A 24 -1.25 -1.83 -2.46
N TRP A 25 -0.80 -1.29 -3.59
CA TRP A 25 -0.40 -2.10 -4.75
C TRP A 25 0.77 -3.03 -4.43
N GLY A 26 1.74 -2.60 -3.63
CA GLY A 26 2.80 -3.46 -3.13
C GLY A 26 2.28 -4.62 -2.26
N VAL A 27 1.26 -4.39 -1.43
CA VAL A 27 0.59 -5.46 -0.67
C VAL A 27 -0.17 -6.38 -1.61
N MET A 28 -0.98 -5.84 -2.52
CA MET A 28 -1.70 -6.62 -3.53
C MET A 28 -0.74 -7.51 -4.34
N HIS A 29 0.41 -6.97 -4.74
CA HIS A 29 1.42 -7.72 -5.49
C HIS A 29 1.87 -8.96 -4.71
N LYS A 30 2.14 -8.83 -3.40
CA LYS A 30 2.55 -9.94 -2.53
C LYS A 30 1.48 -11.03 -2.37
N TYR A 31 0.20 -10.68 -2.43
CA TYR A 31 -0.90 -11.61 -2.20
C TYR A 31 -1.41 -12.27 -3.49
N VAL A 32 -1.50 -11.49 -4.56
CA VAL A 32 -2.20 -11.89 -5.79
C VAL A 32 -1.20 -12.37 -6.83
N THR A 33 -0.18 -11.56 -7.14
CA THR A 33 0.70 -11.83 -8.29
C THR A 33 2.01 -12.50 -7.93
N HIS A 34 2.45 -12.41 -6.67
CA HIS A 34 3.74 -12.94 -6.27
C HIS A 34 3.71 -14.47 -6.30
N ASN A 35 4.59 -15.05 -7.12
CA ASN A 35 4.71 -16.49 -7.33
C ASN A 35 3.39 -17.18 -7.77
N SER A 36 2.49 -16.42 -8.40
CA SER A 36 1.19 -16.91 -8.88
C SER A 36 1.09 -16.69 -10.38
N PHE A 37 0.59 -17.71 -11.09
CA PHE A 37 0.31 -17.63 -12.52
C PHE A 37 -1.18 -17.86 -12.77
N TYR A 38 -1.78 -16.99 -13.59
CA TYR A 38 -3.17 -17.07 -14.01
C TYR A 38 -3.23 -17.42 -15.49
N SER A 39 -3.91 -18.51 -15.85
CA SER A 39 -3.98 -18.96 -17.25
C SER A 39 -4.91 -18.10 -18.10
N THR A 40 -5.82 -17.36 -17.47
CA THR A 40 -6.76 -16.46 -18.16
C THR A 40 -6.83 -15.10 -17.47
N TYR A 41 -7.15 -14.07 -18.26
CA TYR A 41 -7.42 -12.73 -17.75
C TYR A 41 -8.54 -12.72 -16.70
N LYS A 42 -9.59 -13.54 -16.90
CA LYS A 42 -10.72 -13.61 -15.98
C LYS A 42 -10.28 -14.05 -14.58
N GLN A 43 -9.45 -15.08 -14.48
CA GLN A 43 -8.94 -15.55 -13.19
C GLN A 43 -8.09 -14.49 -12.49
N PHE A 44 -7.25 -13.77 -13.25
CA PHE A 44 -6.46 -12.67 -12.71
C PHE A 44 -7.36 -11.55 -12.17
N ALA A 45 -8.37 -11.13 -12.94
CA ALA A 45 -9.32 -10.10 -12.52
C ALA A 45 -10.12 -10.52 -11.29
N GLU A 46 -10.60 -11.77 -11.24
CA GLU A 46 -11.31 -12.33 -10.09
C GLU A 46 -10.43 -12.36 -8.84
N ALA A 47 -9.14 -12.71 -8.97
CA ALA A 47 -8.22 -12.71 -7.85
C ALA A 47 -7.94 -11.31 -7.30
N ILE A 48 -7.79 -10.31 -8.17
CA ILE A 48 -7.67 -8.90 -7.77
C ILE A 48 -8.95 -8.43 -7.05
N LEU A 49 -10.12 -8.71 -7.63
CA LEU A 49 -11.40 -8.33 -7.03
C LEU A 49 -11.60 -9.00 -5.67
N ALA A 50 -11.26 -10.28 -5.54
CA ALA A 50 -11.32 -11.01 -4.28
C ALA A 50 -10.35 -10.43 -3.24
N PHE A 51 -9.16 -9.99 -3.64
CA PHE A 51 -8.23 -9.31 -2.76
C PHE A 51 -8.85 -8.04 -2.18
N PHE A 52 -9.35 -7.13 -3.01
CA PHE A 52 -9.93 -5.87 -2.54
C PHE A 52 -11.25 -6.03 -1.78
N SER A 53 -12.11 -6.97 -2.17
CA SER A 53 -13.43 -7.14 -1.55
C SER A 53 -13.42 -7.97 -0.26
N ARG A 54 -12.49 -8.92 -0.12
CA ARG A 54 -12.47 -9.88 1.00
C ARG A 54 -11.19 -9.80 1.83
N THR A 55 -10.04 -9.78 1.17
CA THR A 55 -8.74 -9.85 1.88
C THR A 55 -8.41 -8.52 2.56
N VAL A 56 -8.57 -7.40 1.86
CA VAL A 56 -8.28 -6.07 2.41
C VAL A 56 -9.14 -5.76 3.64
N PRO A 57 -10.48 -5.92 3.64
CA PRO A 57 -11.28 -5.64 4.83
C PRO A 57 -10.96 -6.56 6.01
N LYS A 58 -10.71 -7.85 5.73
CA LYS A 58 -10.42 -8.86 6.76
C LYS A 58 -9.07 -8.62 7.44
N GLU A 59 -8.03 -8.37 6.66
CA GLU A 59 -6.65 -8.22 7.13
C GLU A 59 -6.24 -6.75 7.31
N TRP A 60 -7.19 -5.80 7.22
CA TRP A 60 -6.95 -4.36 7.35
C TRP A 60 -6.11 -3.98 8.58
N PRO A 61 -6.31 -4.58 9.78
CA PRO A 61 -5.48 -4.28 10.94
C PRO A 61 -3.97 -4.51 10.71
N GLN A 62 -3.60 -5.46 9.86
CA GLN A 62 -2.20 -5.74 9.50
C GLN A 62 -1.69 -4.82 8.39
N PHE A 63 -2.59 -4.37 7.51
CA PHE A 63 -2.23 -3.53 6.37
C PHE A 63 -2.15 -2.04 6.72
N ARG A 64 -2.98 -1.55 7.66
CA ARG A 64 -3.12 -0.12 7.96
C ARG A 64 -1.80 0.56 8.32
N ASP A 65 -0.89 -0.15 9.00
CA ASP A 65 0.40 0.41 9.38
C ASP A 65 1.29 0.59 8.15
N THR A 66 1.13 -0.26 7.14
CA THR A 66 1.90 -0.28 5.90
C THR A 66 1.32 0.65 4.84
N VAL A 67 0.00 0.64 4.70
CA VAL A 67 -0.79 1.47 3.78
C VAL A 67 -1.07 2.82 4.43
N THR A 68 0.01 3.53 4.75
CA THR A 68 -0.01 4.90 5.29
C THR A 68 0.87 5.79 4.44
N ASP A 69 0.46 7.05 4.38
CA ASP A 69 1.15 8.19 3.83
C ASP A 69 2.21 8.78 4.76
N ASN A 70 2.28 8.31 6.00
CA ASN A 70 3.29 8.75 6.94
C ASN A 70 4.68 8.26 6.55
N PHE A 71 5.67 9.10 6.84
CA PHE A 71 7.07 8.70 6.79
C PHE A 71 7.31 7.51 7.71
N ARG A 72 7.96 6.47 7.18
CA ARG A 72 8.38 5.32 7.97
C ARG A 72 9.89 5.40 8.19
N ILE A 73 10.31 5.27 9.43
CA ILE A 73 11.71 5.09 9.76
C ILE A 73 12.06 3.62 9.50
N ILE A 74 12.81 3.37 8.43
CA ILE A 74 13.17 2.01 7.99
C ILE A 74 14.34 1.46 8.83
N SER A 75 15.21 2.34 9.34
CA SER A 75 16.32 1.97 10.22
C SER A 75 16.82 3.16 11.03
N PHE A 76 17.05 2.94 12.33
CA PHE A 76 17.70 3.90 13.22
C PHE A 76 19.23 3.77 13.23
N LYS A 77 19.81 2.79 12.53
CA LYS A 77 21.24 2.47 12.66
C LYS A 77 22.19 3.53 12.08
N ASN A 78 21.72 4.47 11.26
CA ASN A 78 22.57 5.43 10.53
C ASN A 78 21.99 6.86 10.44
N PHE A 79 21.04 7.26 11.31
CA PHE A 79 20.55 8.64 11.23
C PHE A 79 21.61 9.58 11.81
N ARG A 80 22.23 10.40 10.96
CA ARG A 80 23.06 11.53 11.41
C ARG A 80 22.15 12.73 11.57
N VAL A 81 21.96 13.18 12.80
CA VAL A 81 21.44 14.53 13.06
C VAL A 81 22.58 15.46 12.70
N LEU A 82 22.39 16.25 11.64
CA LEU A 82 23.26 17.38 11.35
C LEU A 82 22.70 18.55 12.18
N GLU A 83 23.44 18.94 13.21
CA GLU A 83 23.26 20.23 13.90
C GLU A 83 23.71 21.38 13.00
#